data_AF-A0A3M0YMN4-F1
#
_entry.id   AF-A0A3M0YMN4-F1
#
_cell.length_a   1.000
_cell.length_b   1.000
_cell.length_c   1.000
_cell.angle_alpha   90.00
_cell.angle_beta   90.00
_cell.angle_gamma   90.00
#
_symmetry.space_group_name_H-M   'P 1'
#
loop_
_entity.id
_entity.type
_entity.pdbx_description
1 polymer ?
#
loop_
_entity_poly.entity_id
_entity_poly.type
_entity_poly.pdbx_seq_one_letter_code
_entity_poly.pdbx_strand_id
1 'polypeptide(L)'
;HRDIREEEQQYTPFAAYIDAEDFWKDPVTGEEYHNSNVPVWRWRRAMYNDFRCRMDWCVKPYAQANHHPQAILFGDDSRCIFQMQVKPGEKIELDASASKDPDGDPLEFRWWQYPEAGTYGGEITFSTPEAPKTSFVIPEDAAGKEIHVILQVRDRNDIAPLYAYRRIIIRVSN
;
A
#
# COMPACT_ATOMS: atom_id res chain seq x y z
N HIS A 1 -12.80 27.62 7.64
CA HIS A 1 -12.48 28.53 6.53
C HIS A 1 -13.39 29.75 6.69
N ARG A 2 -12.90 31.00 6.64
CA ARG A 2 -13.71 32.18 7.02
C ARG A 2 -14.50 32.84 5.88
N ASP A 3 -14.25 32.46 4.64
CA ASP A 3 -15.03 32.93 3.49
C ASP A 3 -15.60 31.73 2.75
N ILE A 4 -16.83 31.34 3.12
CA ILE A 4 -17.66 30.37 2.38
C ILE A 4 -18.76 31.17 1.71
N ARG A 5 -18.91 31.04 0.38
CA ARG A 5 -19.96 31.75 -0.36
C ARG A 5 -21.35 31.25 0.07
N GLU A 6 -22.38 32.09 0.04
CA GLU A 6 -23.74 31.69 0.45
C GLU A 6 -24.24 30.45 -0.29
N GLU A 7 -23.93 30.34 -1.58
CA GLU A 7 -24.25 29.18 -2.43
C GLU A 7 -23.54 27.86 -2.03
N GLU A 8 -22.42 27.98 -1.30
CA GLU A 8 -21.60 26.87 -0.83
C GLU A 8 -21.97 26.42 0.59
N GLN A 9 -22.75 27.20 1.34
CA GLN A 9 -23.15 26.88 2.72
C GLN A 9 -23.99 25.60 2.80
N GLN A 10 -24.81 25.32 1.79
CA GLN A 10 -25.63 24.09 1.73
C GLN A 10 -24.78 22.81 1.69
N TYR A 11 -23.52 22.93 1.27
CA TYR A 11 -22.60 21.82 1.21
C TYR A 11 -21.76 21.72 2.47
N THR A 12 -21.88 22.62 3.45
CA THR A 12 -21.14 22.55 4.71
C THR A 12 -21.60 21.34 5.55
N PRO A 13 -20.66 20.55 6.11
CA PRO A 13 -19.24 20.85 6.33
C PRO A 13 -18.28 20.51 5.17
N PHE A 14 -18.76 20.47 3.93
CA PHE A 14 -18.08 19.90 2.76
C PHE A 14 -17.73 18.44 3.01
N ALA A 15 -18.69 17.73 3.62
CA ALA A 15 -18.58 16.30 3.80
C ALA A 15 -18.55 15.68 2.40
N ALA A 16 -17.35 15.31 1.94
CA ALA A 16 -17.25 14.21 1.01
C ALA A 16 -17.90 13.00 1.71
N TYR A 17 -18.60 12.13 0.98
CA TYR A 17 -18.95 10.81 1.50
C TYR A 17 -17.65 9.99 1.57
N ILE A 18 -16.82 10.30 2.57
CA ILE A 18 -15.55 9.64 2.90
C ILE A 18 -15.85 8.55 3.91
N ASP A 19 -16.70 7.61 3.52
CA ASP A 19 -17.25 6.61 4.42
C ASP A 19 -16.26 5.46 4.63
N ALA A 20 -15.24 5.72 5.45
CA ALA A 20 -14.60 4.78 6.37
C ALA A 20 -13.58 5.57 7.22
N GLU A 21 -13.76 5.59 8.54
CA GLU A 21 -12.67 5.97 9.43
C GLU A 21 -11.52 4.96 9.28
N ASP A 22 -10.30 5.46 9.22
CA ASP A 22 -9.11 4.65 9.02
C ASP A 22 -8.02 5.12 10.00
N PHE A 23 -7.11 4.22 10.36
CA PHE A 23 -5.98 4.47 11.24
C PHE A 23 -4.67 4.36 10.45
N TRP A 24 -3.77 5.32 10.62
CA TRP A 24 -2.45 5.23 10.02
C TRP A 24 -1.41 5.90 10.90
N LYS A 25 -0.28 5.21 11.06
CA LYS A 25 0.93 5.75 11.66
C LYS A 25 1.93 6.12 10.58
N ASP A 26 2.32 7.39 10.47
CA ASP A 26 3.31 7.81 9.49
C ASP A 26 4.66 7.16 9.83
N PRO A 27 5.24 6.34 8.93
CA PRO A 27 6.50 5.67 9.20
C PRO A 27 7.70 6.62 9.30
N VAL A 28 7.57 7.89 8.90
CA VAL A 28 8.66 8.90 8.95
C VAL A 28 8.56 9.78 10.19
N THR A 29 7.37 10.30 10.51
CA THR A 29 7.20 11.19 11.68
C THR A 29 6.82 10.44 12.95
N GLY A 30 6.28 9.22 12.82
CA GLY A 30 5.75 8.44 13.94
C GLY A 30 4.38 8.92 14.43
N GLU A 31 3.81 9.96 13.81
CA GLU A 31 2.50 10.50 14.18
C GLU A 31 1.36 9.55 13.80
N GLU A 32 0.36 9.49 14.67
CA GLU A 32 -0.82 8.66 14.52
C GLU A 32 -2.00 9.50 14.07
N TYR A 33 -2.70 9.03 13.03
CA TYR A 33 -3.84 9.69 12.44
C TYR A 33 -5.05 8.75 12.50
N HIS A 34 -6.16 9.29 13.00
CA HIS A 34 -7.46 8.61 13.06
C HIS A 34 -8.52 9.59 12.58
N ASN A 35 -8.97 9.46 11.32
CA ASN A 35 -10.10 10.21 10.78
C ASN A 35 -10.46 9.71 9.37
N SER A 36 -11.53 10.25 8.81
CA SER A 36 -12.03 9.91 7.47
C SER A 36 -11.17 10.39 6.29
N ASN A 37 -10.13 11.20 6.50
CA ASN A 37 -9.14 11.54 5.46
C ASN A 37 -7.94 10.58 5.44
N VAL A 38 -7.76 9.79 6.50
CA VAL A 38 -6.68 8.81 6.62
C VAL A 38 -6.61 7.81 5.46
N PRO A 39 -7.74 7.34 4.87
CA PRO A 39 -7.70 6.46 3.71
C PRO A 39 -6.92 7.05 2.53
N VAL A 40 -6.84 8.38 2.43
CA VAL A 40 -6.05 9.09 1.39
C VAL A 40 -4.67 9.47 1.91
N TRP A 41 -4.57 9.97 3.15
CA TRP A 41 -3.32 10.52 3.69
C TRP A 41 -2.19 9.51 3.74
N ARG A 42 -2.48 8.23 4.03
CA ARG A 42 -1.49 7.15 4.03
C ARG A 42 -0.75 7.00 2.69
N TRP A 43 -1.37 7.38 1.58
CA TRP A 43 -0.82 7.28 0.22
C TRP A 43 -0.24 8.59 -0.30
N ARG A 44 -0.38 9.69 0.45
CA ARG A 44 -0.09 11.05 -0.02
C ARG A 44 1.34 11.23 -0.51
N ARG A 45 2.32 10.62 0.17
CA ARG A 45 3.73 10.69 -0.23
C ARG A 45 3.96 10.04 -1.60
N ALA A 46 3.41 8.85 -1.81
CA ALA A 46 3.49 8.16 -3.10
C ALA A 46 2.76 8.95 -4.20
N MET A 47 1.57 9.48 -3.90
CA MET A 47 0.77 10.27 -4.84
C MET A 47 1.50 11.55 -5.30
N TYR A 48 2.11 12.31 -4.39
CA TYR A 48 2.83 13.52 -4.77
C TYR A 48 4.14 13.23 -5.51
N ASN A 49 4.85 12.15 -5.15
CA ASN A 49 6.05 11.73 -5.88
C ASN A 49 5.71 11.25 -7.30
N ASP A 50 4.63 10.49 -7.46
CA ASP A 50 4.08 10.08 -8.76
C ASP A 50 3.77 11.31 -9.62
N PHE A 51 3.03 12.28 -9.05
CA PHE A 51 2.72 13.50 -9.79
C PHE A 51 3.98 14.27 -10.21
N ARG A 52 4.95 14.42 -9.30
CA ARG A 52 6.23 15.09 -9.60
C ARG A 52 6.97 14.40 -10.76
N CYS A 53 7.10 13.08 -10.73
CA CYS A 53 7.80 12.35 -11.80
C CYS A 53 7.04 12.40 -13.13
N ARG A 54 5.70 12.35 -13.09
CA ARG A 54 4.88 12.54 -14.30
C ARG A 54 5.04 13.92 -14.93
N MET A 55 5.24 14.97 -14.12
CA MET A 55 5.54 16.30 -14.65
C MET A 55 6.90 16.32 -15.36
N ASP A 56 7.89 15.59 -14.85
CA ASP A 56 9.17 15.40 -15.52
C ASP A 56 9.01 14.65 -16.85
N TRP A 57 8.18 13.61 -16.93
CA TRP A 57 7.92 12.86 -18.17
C TRP A 57 7.38 13.73 -19.31
N CYS A 58 6.69 14.83 -19.00
CA CYS A 58 6.16 15.75 -20.00
C CYS A 58 7.23 16.60 -20.70
N VAL A 59 8.39 16.78 -20.07
CA VAL A 59 9.41 17.75 -20.52
C VAL A 59 10.83 17.18 -20.60
N LYS A 60 11.05 15.97 -20.08
CA LYS A 60 12.35 15.28 -20.08
C LYS A 60 12.28 13.98 -20.89
N PRO A 61 13.38 13.58 -21.56
CA PRO A 61 13.52 12.24 -22.12
C PRO A 61 13.42 11.15 -21.04
N TYR A 62 13.05 9.93 -21.42
CA TYR A 62 12.96 8.76 -20.54
C TYR A 62 14.16 8.65 -19.59
N ALA A 63 15.38 8.62 -20.13
CA ALA A 63 16.60 8.45 -19.33
C ALA A 63 16.93 9.59 -18.35
N GLN A 64 16.14 10.67 -18.31
CA GLN A 64 16.31 11.81 -17.41
C GLN A 64 15.14 11.97 -16.43
N ALA A 65 14.26 10.98 -16.35
CA ALA A 65 13.16 10.94 -15.41
C ALA A 65 13.07 9.56 -14.74
N ASN A 66 12.52 9.53 -13.52
CA ASN A 66 12.32 8.28 -12.79
C ASN A 66 11.02 7.58 -13.22
N HIS A 67 10.98 6.25 -13.21
CA HIS A 67 9.81 5.43 -13.50
C HIS A 67 9.49 4.47 -12.37
N HIS A 68 8.23 4.01 -12.31
CA HIS A 68 7.81 3.16 -11.21
C HIS A 68 8.54 1.81 -11.23
N PRO A 69 8.90 1.29 -10.06
CA PRO A 69 9.35 -0.09 -9.95
C PRO A 69 8.23 -1.06 -10.34
N GLN A 70 8.59 -2.28 -10.69
CA GLN A 70 7.67 -3.37 -11.00
C GLN A 70 7.62 -4.33 -9.81
N ALA A 71 6.51 -4.31 -9.08
CA ALA A 71 6.25 -5.23 -7.96
C ALA A 71 5.76 -6.59 -8.49
N ILE A 72 6.64 -7.58 -8.49
CA ILE A 72 6.38 -8.93 -9.00
C ILE A 72 6.20 -9.86 -7.80
N LEU A 73 5.03 -10.49 -7.69
CA LEU A 73 4.65 -11.32 -6.56
C LEU A 73 4.52 -12.78 -7.02
N PHE A 74 5.22 -13.72 -6.39
CA PHE A 74 5.26 -15.12 -6.79
C PHE A 74 5.64 -15.35 -8.27
N GLY A 75 6.44 -14.44 -8.84
CA GLY A 75 6.78 -14.44 -10.26
C GLY A 75 5.68 -13.91 -11.18
N ASP A 76 4.50 -13.58 -10.66
CA ASP A 76 3.44 -12.90 -11.41
C ASP A 76 3.72 -11.40 -11.48
N ASP A 77 3.92 -10.86 -12.68
CA ASP A 77 4.16 -9.45 -12.96
C ASP A 77 2.89 -8.67 -13.31
N SER A 78 1.71 -9.32 -13.20
CA SER A 78 0.43 -8.66 -13.38
C SER A 78 0.21 -7.57 -12.32
N ARG A 79 -0.66 -6.62 -12.64
CA ARG A 79 -1.12 -5.60 -11.67
C ARG A 79 -2.41 -6.00 -10.96
N CYS A 80 -2.76 -7.28 -11.03
CA CYS A 80 -3.98 -7.81 -10.44
C CYS A 80 -3.81 -8.06 -8.94
N ILE A 81 -4.94 -8.04 -8.24
CA ILE A 81 -5.03 -8.50 -6.85
C ILE A 81 -4.76 -9.99 -6.82
N PHE A 82 -3.80 -10.42 -6.01
CA PHE A 82 -3.52 -11.83 -5.79
C PHE A 82 -4.51 -12.38 -4.77
N GLN A 83 -5.08 -13.55 -5.02
CA GLN A 83 -6.01 -14.20 -4.10
C GLN A 83 -5.52 -15.60 -3.78
N MET A 84 -5.60 -15.99 -2.52
CA MET A 84 -5.27 -17.35 -2.09
C MET A 84 -6.21 -17.82 -0.99
N GLN A 85 -6.36 -19.13 -0.89
CA GLN A 85 -7.14 -19.79 0.15
C GLN A 85 -6.21 -20.65 1.00
N VAL A 86 -6.33 -20.52 2.31
CA VAL A 86 -5.40 -21.09 3.30
C VAL A 86 -6.17 -21.64 4.49
N LYS A 87 -5.53 -22.48 5.30
CA LYS A 87 -6.10 -22.97 6.56
C LYS A 87 -5.59 -22.17 7.77
N PRO A 88 -6.36 -22.12 8.88
CA PRO A 88 -5.83 -21.67 10.16
C PRO A 88 -4.55 -22.45 10.54
N GLY A 89 -3.56 -21.77 11.13
CA GLY A 89 -2.28 -22.36 11.52
C GLY A 89 -1.29 -22.60 10.37
N GLU A 90 -1.68 -22.37 9.12
CA GLU A 90 -0.81 -22.58 7.96
C GLU A 90 0.31 -21.52 7.91
N LYS A 91 1.55 -21.94 7.61
CA LYS A 91 2.66 -21.01 7.36
C LYS A 91 2.64 -20.59 5.89
N ILE A 92 2.55 -19.29 5.65
CA ILE A 92 2.59 -18.70 4.31
C ILE A 92 3.95 -18.04 4.09
N GLU A 93 4.54 -18.32 2.93
CA GLU A 93 5.75 -17.66 2.45
C GLU A 93 5.38 -16.75 1.28
N LEU A 94 5.80 -15.48 1.36
CA LEU A 94 5.56 -14.46 0.34
C LEU A 94 6.89 -14.14 -0.36
N ASP A 95 6.86 -14.07 -1.70
CA ASP A 95 8.05 -13.84 -2.52
C ASP A 95 7.85 -12.69 -3.50
N ALA A 96 8.61 -11.62 -3.32
CA ALA A 96 8.71 -10.48 -4.22
C ALA A 96 10.10 -10.30 -4.84
N SER A 97 10.98 -11.31 -4.74
CA SER A 97 12.38 -11.24 -5.17
C SER A 97 12.59 -11.03 -6.66
N ALA A 98 11.58 -11.29 -7.48
CA ALA A 98 11.59 -11.01 -8.91
C ALA A 98 11.28 -9.53 -9.24
N SER A 99 10.91 -8.71 -8.25
CA SER A 99 10.63 -7.28 -8.45
C SER A 99 11.87 -6.57 -8.98
N LYS A 100 11.65 -5.58 -9.84
CA LYS A 100 12.74 -4.89 -10.55
C LYS A 100 12.41 -3.44 -10.81
N ASP A 101 13.45 -2.65 -10.97
CA ASP A 101 13.35 -1.25 -11.35
C ASP A 101 13.77 -1.06 -12.82
N PRO A 102 13.00 -0.36 -13.66
CA PRO A 102 13.36 -0.14 -15.06
C PRO A 102 14.53 0.84 -15.25
N ASP A 103 14.78 1.71 -14.28
CA ASP A 103 15.88 2.69 -14.29
C ASP A 103 17.15 2.13 -13.60
N GLY A 104 17.03 0.96 -12.96
CA GLY A 104 18.13 0.27 -12.29
C GLY A 104 18.34 0.70 -10.84
N ASP A 105 17.38 1.42 -10.27
CA ASP A 105 17.48 1.91 -8.90
C ASP A 105 17.34 0.78 -7.87
N PRO A 106 18.03 0.89 -6.71
CA PRO A 106 17.84 -0.06 -5.62
C PRO A 106 16.40 -0.07 -5.09
N LEU A 107 15.88 -1.25 -4.82
CA LEU A 107 14.52 -1.44 -4.30
C LEU A 107 14.49 -1.65 -2.79
N GLU A 108 13.48 -1.06 -2.17
CA GLU A 108 13.07 -1.33 -0.79
C GLU A 108 11.70 -2.01 -0.77
N PHE A 109 11.55 -2.94 0.16
CA PHE A 109 10.34 -3.73 0.33
C PHE A 109 9.69 -3.41 1.66
N ARG A 110 8.35 -3.47 1.69
CA ARG A 110 7.58 -3.43 2.93
C ARG A 110 6.34 -4.29 2.81
N TRP A 111 6.22 -5.26 3.70
CA TRP A 111 5.04 -6.09 3.90
C TRP A 111 4.27 -5.61 5.12
N TRP A 112 2.97 -5.38 4.95
CA TRP A 112 2.11 -4.96 6.05
C TRP A 112 0.67 -5.45 5.84
N GLN A 113 -0.01 -5.71 6.96
CA GLN A 113 -1.44 -6.03 6.96
C GLN A 113 -2.25 -4.75 6.76
N TYR A 114 -3.27 -4.80 5.91
CA TYR A 114 -4.25 -3.73 5.75
C TYR A 114 -5.54 -4.12 6.52
N PRO A 115 -5.60 -3.88 7.83
CA PRO A 115 -6.68 -4.38 8.68
C PRO A 115 -8.03 -3.80 8.30
N GLU A 116 -8.09 -2.51 7.94
CA GLU A 116 -9.36 -1.84 7.59
C GLU A 116 -9.99 -2.39 6.31
N ALA A 117 -9.22 -3.14 5.51
CA ALA A 117 -9.66 -3.68 4.23
C ALA A 117 -10.03 -5.17 4.29
N GLY A 118 -9.80 -5.84 5.42
CA GLY A 118 -10.16 -7.24 5.66
C GLY A 118 -11.22 -7.40 6.75
N THR A 119 -11.59 -8.65 7.03
CA THR A 119 -12.56 -8.98 8.10
C THR A 119 -11.89 -9.60 9.32
N TYR A 120 -10.60 -9.92 9.24
CA TYR A 120 -9.80 -10.34 10.38
C TYR A 120 -9.35 -9.13 11.22
N GLY A 121 -9.91 -9.00 12.43
CA GLY A 121 -9.58 -7.92 13.37
C GLY A 121 -8.35 -8.15 14.24
N GLY A 122 -7.67 -9.29 14.11
CA GLY A 122 -6.40 -9.53 14.79
C GLY A 122 -5.20 -9.05 13.96
N GLU A 123 -4.01 -9.17 14.54
CA GLU A 123 -2.76 -8.79 13.88
C GLU A 123 -1.98 -10.02 13.38
N ILE A 124 -1.25 -9.85 12.27
CA ILE A 124 -0.26 -10.82 11.80
C ILE A 124 1.15 -10.26 11.92
N THR A 125 2.10 -11.14 12.29
CA THR A 125 3.50 -10.78 12.43
C THR A 125 4.32 -11.40 11.31
N PHE A 126 4.97 -10.56 10.50
CA PHE A 126 5.90 -10.98 9.46
C PHE A 126 7.28 -11.27 10.03
N SER A 127 7.94 -12.32 9.55
CA SER A 127 9.31 -12.67 9.97
C SER A 127 10.34 -11.61 9.55
N THR A 128 10.22 -11.10 8.32
CA THR A 128 11.17 -10.17 7.71
C THR A 128 10.40 -9.17 6.84
N PRO A 129 9.64 -8.22 7.43
CA PRO A 129 8.72 -7.34 6.71
C PRO A 129 9.40 -6.40 5.70
N GLU A 130 10.71 -6.23 5.77
CA GLU A 130 11.48 -5.33 4.88
C GLU A 130 12.30 -6.08 3.82
N ALA A 131 12.24 -7.41 3.82
CA ALA A 131 12.96 -8.25 2.87
C ALA A 131 12.10 -8.56 1.63
N PRO A 132 12.71 -8.86 0.47
CA PRO A 132 11.97 -9.29 -0.72
C PRO A 132 11.21 -10.60 -0.51
N LYS A 133 11.63 -11.43 0.46
CA LYS A 133 10.90 -12.62 0.89
C LYS A 133 10.55 -12.51 2.37
N THR A 134 9.33 -12.89 2.74
CA THR A 134 8.89 -12.92 4.12
C THR A 134 7.98 -14.10 4.37
N SER A 135 7.68 -14.39 5.63
CA SER A 135 6.70 -15.41 5.99
C SER A 135 5.93 -14.99 7.23
N PHE A 136 4.74 -15.57 7.40
CA PHE A 136 3.94 -15.43 8.61
C PHE A 136 3.04 -16.67 8.76
N VAL A 137 2.46 -16.85 9.94
CA VAL A 137 1.53 -17.94 10.22
C VAL A 137 0.11 -17.38 10.25
N ILE A 138 -0.83 -18.06 9.62
CA ILE A 138 -2.25 -17.71 9.69
C ILE A 138 -2.73 -17.94 11.13
N PRO A 139 -3.30 -16.92 11.80
CA PRO A 139 -3.81 -17.10 13.15
C PRO A 139 -4.92 -18.16 13.21
N GLU A 140 -4.92 -18.97 14.28
CA GLU A 140 -5.90 -20.04 14.48
C GLU A 140 -7.34 -19.51 14.56
N ASP A 141 -7.51 -18.27 15.05
CA ASP A 141 -8.80 -17.59 15.18
C ASP A 141 -9.23 -16.84 13.90
N ALA A 142 -8.49 -17.02 12.79
CA ALA A 142 -8.78 -16.38 11.51
C ALA A 142 -9.79 -17.15 10.65
N ALA A 143 -10.25 -18.34 11.06
CA ALA A 143 -11.20 -19.17 10.31
C ALA A 143 -12.42 -18.37 9.82
N GLY A 144 -12.74 -18.51 8.52
CA GLY A 144 -13.86 -17.82 7.89
C GLY A 144 -13.67 -16.32 7.64
N LYS A 145 -12.47 -15.77 7.90
CA LYS A 145 -12.17 -14.34 7.73
C LYS A 145 -11.22 -14.10 6.56
N GLU A 146 -11.14 -12.85 6.14
CA GLU A 146 -10.24 -12.37 5.09
C GLU A 146 -9.13 -11.51 5.70
N ILE A 147 -7.87 -11.86 5.40
CA ILE A 147 -6.68 -11.10 5.75
C ILE A 147 -6.16 -10.43 4.48
N HIS A 148 -5.98 -9.11 4.52
CA HIS A 148 -5.41 -8.36 3.41
C HIS A 148 -3.98 -7.97 3.72
N VAL A 149 -3.08 -8.30 2.81
CA VAL A 149 -1.66 -7.97 2.90
C VAL A 149 -1.28 -7.08 1.71
N ILE A 150 -0.45 -6.08 1.97
CA ILE A 150 0.09 -5.19 0.96
C ILE A 150 1.60 -5.40 0.89
N LEU A 151 2.07 -5.71 -0.32
CA LEU A 151 3.44 -5.50 -0.75
C LEU A 151 3.56 -4.05 -1.21
N GLN A 152 4.45 -3.29 -0.60
CA GLN A 152 4.91 -1.99 -1.07
C GLN A 152 6.36 -2.14 -1.53
N VAL A 153 6.62 -1.78 -2.79
CA VAL A 153 7.95 -1.68 -3.36
C VAL A 153 8.23 -0.20 -3.64
N ARG A 154 9.40 0.28 -3.21
CA ARG A 154 9.84 1.66 -3.38
C ARG A 154 11.24 1.68 -3.98
N ASP A 155 11.46 2.48 -5.02
CA ASP A 155 12.81 2.71 -5.55
C ASP A 155 13.61 3.70 -4.66
N ARG A 156 14.91 3.81 -4.93
CA ARG A 156 15.78 4.84 -4.36
C ARG A 156 16.30 5.78 -5.44
N ASN A 157 15.43 6.62 -5.98
CA ASN A 157 15.82 7.66 -6.94
C ASN A 157 15.98 9.06 -6.30
N ASP A 158 16.99 9.81 -6.73
CA ASP A 158 17.29 11.17 -6.26
C ASP A 158 16.27 12.23 -6.68
N ILE A 159 15.55 12.03 -7.81
CA ILE A 159 14.49 12.93 -8.26
C ILE A 159 13.35 12.89 -7.24
N ALA A 160 12.73 11.73 -7.08
CA ALA A 160 11.78 11.40 -6.04
C ALA A 160 11.53 9.89 -6.08
N PRO A 161 11.35 9.24 -4.91
CA PRO A 161 11.11 7.80 -4.90
C PRO A 161 9.70 7.47 -5.41
N LEU A 162 9.60 6.54 -6.36
CA LEU A 162 8.33 6.01 -6.85
C LEU A 162 7.98 4.68 -6.18
N TYR A 163 6.70 4.38 -6.20
CA TYR A 163 6.10 3.28 -5.47
C TYR A 163 5.32 2.36 -6.41
N ALA A 164 5.32 1.07 -6.11
CA ALA A 164 4.45 0.06 -6.68
C ALA A 164 3.87 -0.83 -5.58
N TYR A 165 2.66 -1.34 -5.81
CA TYR A 165 1.92 -2.10 -4.81
C TYR A 165 1.36 -3.39 -5.38
N ARG A 166 1.34 -4.44 -4.56
CA ARG A 166 0.52 -5.64 -4.79
C ARG A 166 -0.34 -5.90 -3.56
N ARG A 167 -1.61 -6.19 -3.79
CA ARG A 167 -2.56 -6.59 -2.74
C ARG A 167 -2.77 -8.10 -2.82
N ILE A 168 -2.71 -8.73 -1.65
CA ILE A 168 -2.98 -10.15 -1.45
C ILE A 168 -4.25 -10.25 -0.60
N ILE A 169 -5.25 -10.96 -1.08
CA ILE A 169 -6.45 -11.33 -0.33
C ILE A 169 -6.31 -12.78 0.06
N ILE A 170 -6.28 -13.03 1.37
CA ILE A 170 -6.10 -14.35 1.94
C ILE A 170 -7.41 -14.75 2.59
N ARG A 171 -8.09 -15.73 2.00
CA ARG A 171 -9.34 -16.28 2.53
C ARG A 171 -9.02 -17.49 3.39
N VAL A 172 -9.33 -17.40 4.68
CA VAL A 172 -9.08 -18.50 5.61
C VAL A 172 -10.29 -19.43 5.61
N SER A 173 -10.08 -20.72 5.36
CA SER A 173 -11.15 -21.72 5.37
C SER A 173 -11.80 -21.84 6.74
N ASN A 174 -13.09 -22.19 6.75
CA ASN A 174 -13.80 -22.65 7.96
C ASN A 174 -13.28 -23.99 8.47
#